data_AF-A0A7H2V330-F1
#
_entry.id   AF-A0A7H2V330-F1
#
_cell.length_a   1.000
_cell.length_b   1.000
_cell.length_c   1.000
_cell.angle_alpha   90.00
_cell.angle_beta   90.00
_cell.angle_gamma   90.00
#
_symmetry.space_group_name_H-M   'P 1'
#
loop_
_entity.id
_entity.type
_entity.pdbx_description
1 polymer ?
#
loop_
_entity_poly.entity_id
_entity_poly.type
_entity_poly.pdbx_seq_one_letter_code
_entity_poly.pdbx_strand_id
1 'polypeptide(L)'
;MTEKTKIFISYSHKNENHFLALMAHLNAIAKYNNLEIFTDQIVDIGQDLDETIQNNLKNAHMVVCIVSTDYLNSDYCVRKELEIAVEKQVIDNTKIFPIIAEECIWKRTYFGNIKCAPKDGVPVSKYENIESTYLTIVDQLMNQIERNREVEAEKKKRA
;
A
#
# COMPACT_ATOMS: atom_id res chain seq x y z
N MET A 1 2.23 -3.10 25.33
CA MET A 1 1.81 -2.19 24.23
C MET A 1 1.64 -3.04 22.99
N THR A 2 0.48 -3.00 22.35
CA THR A 2 0.25 -3.73 21.10
C THR A 2 1.11 -3.12 20.00
N GLU A 3 1.84 -3.95 19.25
CA GLU A 3 2.67 -3.49 18.14
C GLU A 3 1.82 -2.83 17.05
N LYS A 4 2.27 -1.69 16.52
CA LYS A 4 1.52 -0.95 15.49
C LYS A 4 1.65 -1.62 14.13
N THR A 5 0.55 -1.70 13.38
CA THR A 5 0.61 -2.10 11.98
C THR A 5 1.10 -0.93 11.14
N LYS A 6 2.37 -1.02 10.75
CA LYS A 6 3.07 -0.13 9.82
C LYS A 6 2.58 -0.33 8.38
N ILE A 7 2.02 0.72 7.78
CA ILE A 7 1.52 0.78 6.41
C ILE A 7 2.33 1.82 5.64
N PHE A 8 2.99 1.38 4.59
CA PHE A 8 3.67 2.27 3.64
C PHE A 8 2.74 2.55 2.45
N ILE A 9 2.58 3.81 2.06
CA ILE A 9 1.85 4.18 0.85
C ILE A 9 2.85 4.58 -0.23
N SER A 10 2.73 3.93 -1.39
CA SER A 10 3.55 4.15 -2.58
C SER A 10 2.66 4.67 -3.70
N TYR A 11 2.96 5.86 -4.21
CA TYR A 11 2.17 6.52 -5.26
C TYR A 11 3.03 7.50 -6.07
N SER A 12 2.57 7.88 -7.26
CA SER A 12 3.17 8.99 -7.99
C SER A 12 2.58 10.32 -7.51
N HIS A 13 3.41 11.34 -7.31
CA HIS A 13 2.95 12.68 -6.91
C HIS A 13 1.89 13.28 -7.85
N LYS A 14 1.82 12.82 -9.11
CA LYS A 14 0.76 13.23 -10.05
C LYS A 14 -0.63 12.68 -9.68
N ASN A 15 -0.69 11.67 -8.81
CA ASN A 15 -1.92 11.07 -8.30
C ASN A 15 -2.21 11.50 -6.85
N GLU A 16 -1.81 12.71 -6.45
CA GLU A 16 -2.03 13.25 -5.10
C GLU A 16 -3.50 13.22 -4.68
N ASN A 17 -4.44 13.48 -5.60
CA ASN A 17 -5.87 13.41 -5.29
C ASN A 17 -6.31 12.02 -4.80
N HIS A 18 -5.78 10.96 -5.40
CA HIS A 18 -6.03 9.58 -4.99
C HIS A 18 -5.40 9.27 -3.62
N PHE A 19 -4.21 9.80 -3.37
CA PHE A 19 -3.54 9.70 -2.07
C PHE A 19 -4.32 10.41 -0.96
N LEU A 20 -4.73 11.65 -1.18
CA LEU A 20 -5.47 12.45 -0.19
C LEU A 20 -6.82 11.81 0.17
N ALA A 21 -7.55 11.30 -0.82
CA ALA A 21 -8.81 10.61 -0.59
C ALA A 21 -8.63 9.35 0.27
N LEU A 22 -7.60 8.54 -0.02
CA LEU A 22 -7.25 7.38 0.80
C LEU A 22 -6.85 7.79 2.23
N MET A 23 -5.98 8.79 2.35
CA MET A 23 -5.46 9.26 3.64
C MET A 23 -6.55 9.85 4.54
N ALA A 24 -7.56 10.51 3.98
CA ALA A 24 -8.68 11.05 4.76
C ALA A 24 -9.38 9.94 5.57
N HIS A 25 -9.67 8.80 4.93
CA HIS A 25 -10.27 7.65 5.61
C HIS A 25 -9.29 6.95 6.55
N LEU A 26 -8.04 6.74 6.14
CA LEU A 26 -7.05 6.04 6.97
C LEU A 26 -6.72 6.83 8.25
N ASN A 27 -6.57 8.14 8.16
CA ASN A 27 -6.30 9.00 9.31
C ASN A 27 -7.46 9.01 10.31
N ALA A 28 -8.71 8.92 9.83
CA ALA A 28 -9.88 8.84 10.69
C ALA A 28 -9.88 7.58 11.57
N ILE A 29 -9.30 6.48 11.10
CA ILE A 29 -9.31 5.19 11.80
C ILE A 29 -7.97 4.83 12.47
N ALA A 30 -6.86 5.49 12.10
CA ALA A 30 -5.51 5.10 12.49
C ALA A 30 -5.30 5.00 14.01
N LYS A 31 -5.77 6.01 14.76
CA LYS A 31 -5.63 6.07 16.23
C LYS A 31 -6.38 4.93 16.94
N TYR A 32 -7.52 4.51 16.39
CA TYR A 32 -8.37 3.47 16.98
C TYR A 32 -7.91 2.05 16.61
N ASN A 33 -7.16 1.91 15.52
CA ASN A 33 -6.78 0.62 14.95
C ASN A 33 -5.28 0.28 15.10
N ASN A 34 -4.55 1.07 15.90
CA ASN A 34 -3.12 0.92 16.13
C ASN A 34 -2.32 0.89 14.81
N LEU A 35 -2.66 1.79 13.90
CA LEU A 35 -1.99 1.93 12.60
C LEU A 35 -0.91 2.99 12.68
N GLU A 36 0.18 2.75 11.96
CA GLU A 36 1.22 3.74 11.68
C GLU A 36 1.33 3.84 10.16
N ILE A 37 1.04 5.02 9.60
CA ILE A 37 0.97 5.22 8.16
C ILE A 37 2.07 6.20 7.77
N PHE A 38 2.87 5.85 6.76
CA PHE A 38 3.96 6.68 6.25
C PHE A 38 4.07 6.53 4.73
N THR A 39 4.72 7.52 4.13
CA THR A 39 4.98 7.63 2.69
C THR A 39 6.39 8.15 2.48
N ASP A 40 6.90 8.00 1.27
CA ASP A 40 8.14 8.60 0.78
C ASP A 40 8.28 10.12 0.97
N GLN A 41 7.18 10.87 1.08
CA GLN A 41 7.23 12.32 1.27
C GLN A 41 7.87 12.78 2.60
N ILE A 42 8.21 11.86 3.51
CA ILE A 42 8.84 12.17 4.81
C ILE A 42 10.37 12.01 4.73
N VAL A 43 10.98 12.07 3.55
CA VAL A 43 12.43 12.17 3.44
C VAL A 43 12.85 13.64 3.59
N ASP A 44 13.50 13.95 4.70
CA ASP A 44 14.04 15.29 4.98
C ASP A 44 15.06 15.71 3.92
N ILE A 45 15.12 17.01 3.65
CA ILE A 45 16.10 17.59 2.71
C ILE A 45 17.51 17.19 3.14
N GLY A 46 18.22 16.46 2.28
CA GLY A 46 19.60 15.99 2.51
C GLY A 46 19.75 14.54 2.97
N GLN A 47 18.65 13.79 3.14
CA GLN A 47 18.71 12.34 3.31
C GLN A 47 18.80 11.61 1.97
N ASP A 48 19.49 10.47 1.95
CA ASP A 48 19.47 9.56 0.82
C ASP A 48 18.07 8.95 0.69
N LEU A 49 17.36 9.39 -0.35
CA LEU A 49 16.00 9.00 -0.67
C LEU A 49 15.89 7.47 -0.75
N ASP A 50 16.85 6.81 -1.39
CA ASP A 50 16.82 5.36 -1.60
C ASP A 50 16.95 4.57 -0.29
N GLU A 51 17.79 5.01 0.65
CA GLU A 51 18.02 4.30 1.91
C GLU A 51 16.80 4.43 2.85
N THR A 52 16.22 5.63 2.96
CA THR A 52 15.06 5.86 3.81
C THR A 52 13.84 5.08 3.31
N ILE A 53 13.60 5.05 2.00
CA ILE A 53 12.49 4.26 1.43
C ILE A 53 12.72 2.77 1.64
N GLN A 54 13.94 2.27 1.39
CA GLN A 54 14.25 0.85 1.60
C GLN A 54 14.02 0.43 3.05
N ASN A 55 14.40 1.28 4.01
CA ASN A 55 14.16 1.04 5.43
C ASN A 55 12.66 1.09 5.76
N ASN A 56 11.92 2.05 5.21
CA ASN A 56 10.47 2.17 5.37
C ASN A 56 9.75 0.92 4.82
N LEU A 57 10.11 0.48 3.61
CA LEU A 57 9.61 -0.74 3.00
C LEU A 57 9.99 -1.99 3.79
N LYS A 58 11.19 -2.04 4.37
CA LYS A 58 11.65 -3.16 5.23
C LYS A 58 10.82 -3.27 6.51
N ASN A 59 10.43 -2.15 7.09
CA ASN A 59 9.70 -2.12 8.34
C ASN A 59 8.18 -2.12 8.15
N ALA A 60 7.69 -2.07 6.90
CA ALA A 60 6.27 -2.09 6.60
C ALA A 60 5.70 -3.52 6.74
N HIS A 61 4.60 -3.64 7.47
CA HIS A 61 3.79 -4.87 7.46
C HIS A 61 2.94 -4.94 6.18
N MET A 62 2.58 -3.77 5.64
CA MET A 62 1.76 -3.65 4.44
C MET A 62 2.23 -2.50 3.56
N VAL A 63 2.28 -2.73 2.26
CA VAL A 63 2.61 -1.74 1.24
C VAL A 63 1.37 -1.53 0.37
N VAL A 64 0.82 -0.32 0.40
CA VAL A 64 -0.31 0.10 -0.43
C VAL A 64 0.22 0.80 -1.67
N CYS A 65 -0.06 0.27 -2.85
CA CYS A 65 0.38 0.85 -4.13
C CYS A 65 -0.79 1.52 -4.84
N ILE A 66 -0.75 2.83 -5.09
CA ILE A 66 -1.74 3.55 -5.89
C ILE A 66 -1.30 3.49 -7.36
N VAL A 67 -1.82 2.51 -8.09
CA VAL A 67 -1.41 2.15 -9.44
C VAL A 67 -2.12 3.00 -10.49
N SER A 68 -1.34 3.70 -11.29
CA SER A 68 -1.73 4.55 -12.43
C SER A 68 -0.69 4.45 -13.53
N THR A 69 -0.93 5.09 -14.68
CA THR A 69 0.10 5.19 -15.74
C THR A 69 1.33 5.97 -15.24
N ASP A 70 1.13 7.04 -14.48
CA ASP A 70 2.24 7.82 -13.92
C ASP A 70 3.01 7.05 -12.84
N TYR A 71 2.34 6.22 -12.04
CA TYR A 71 3.00 5.32 -11.09
C TYR A 71 3.87 4.29 -11.83
N LEU A 72 3.34 3.67 -12.89
CA LEU A 72 4.09 2.67 -13.66
C LEU A 72 5.27 3.27 -14.44
N ASN A 73 5.21 4.56 -14.77
CA ASN A 73 6.25 5.29 -15.51
C ASN A 73 7.21 6.08 -14.62
N SER A 74 6.90 6.29 -13.33
CA SER A 74 7.79 7.07 -12.47
C SER A 74 9.11 6.34 -12.31
N ASP A 75 10.23 7.06 -12.48
CA ASP A 75 11.59 6.58 -12.19
C ASP A 75 11.77 6.10 -10.74
N TYR A 76 10.77 6.39 -9.91
CA TYR A 76 10.60 5.87 -8.57
C TYR A 76 10.25 4.38 -8.59
N CYS A 77 11.29 3.55 -8.67
CA CYS A 77 11.41 2.26 -8.02
C CYS A 77 10.26 1.23 -8.09
N VAL A 78 9.34 1.29 -9.05
CA VAL A 78 8.39 0.20 -9.31
C VAL A 78 9.10 -1.09 -9.75
N ARG A 79 10.36 -0.99 -10.20
CA ARG A 79 11.17 -2.17 -10.48
C ARG A 79 11.97 -2.64 -9.27
N LYS A 80 12.92 -1.85 -8.74
CA LYS A 80 13.84 -2.32 -7.69
C LYS A 80 13.20 -2.44 -6.29
N GLU A 81 12.36 -1.48 -5.87
CA GLU A 81 11.72 -1.55 -4.54
C GLU A 81 10.55 -2.51 -4.50
N LEU A 82 9.81 -2.62 -5.60
CA LEU A 82 8.76 -3.62 -5.76
C LEU A 82 9.36 -5.02 -5.94
N GLU A 83 10.50 -5.18 -6.64
CA GLU A 83 11.30 -6.41 -6.60
C GLU A 83 11.74 -6.74 -5.17
N ILE A 84 12.28 -5.77 -4.41
CA ILE A 84 12.65 -5.98 -3.00
C ILE A 84 11.42 -6.31 -2.14
N ALA A 85 10.27 -5.66 -2.33
CA ALA A 85 9.05 -5.95 -1.58
C ALA A 85 8.48 -7.32 -1.94
N VAL A 86 8.61 -7.75 -3.19
CA VAL A 86 8.25 -9.08 -3.68
C VAL A 86 9.23 -10.14 -3.16
N GLU A 87 10.53 -9.87 -3.15
CA GLU A 87 11.55 -10.71 -2.51
C GLU A 87 11.32 -10.79 -1.00
N LYS A 88 10.90 -9.71 -0.34
CA LYS A 88 10.47 -9.70 1.08
C LYS A 88 9.13 -10.39 1.29
N GLN A 89 8.25 -10.46 0.31
CA GLN A 89 7.06 -11.31 0.41
C GLN A 89 7.47 -12.79 0.59
N VAL A 90 8.68 -13.16 0.13
CA VAL A 90 9.30 -14.46 0.33
C VAL A 90 10.05 -14.55 1.68
N ILE A 91 10.62 -13.46 2.19
CA ILE A 91 11.52 -13.47 3.38
C ILE A 91 10.86 -12.95 4.68
N ASP A 92 10.13 -11.83 4.64
CA ASP A 92 9.64 -11.09 5.84
C ASP A 92 8.10 -10.92 5.88
N ASN A 93 7.35 -11.60 5.01
CA ASN A 93 5.88 -11.67 5.04
C ASN A 93 5.13 -10.35 4.77
N THR A 94 5.82 -9.27 4.35
CA THR A 94 5.22 -7.99 3.93
C THR A 94 4.16 -8.21 2.83
N LYS A 95 2.97 -7.64 3.00
CA LYS A 95 1.85 -7.80 2.05
C LYS A 95 1.69 -6.58 1.16
N ILE A 96 1.58 -6.81 -0.14
CA ILE A 96 1.27 -5.78 -1.14
C ILE A 96 -0.25 -5.67 -1.27
N PHE A 97 -0.77 -4.44 -1.20
CA PHE A 97 -2.18 -4.10 -1.40
C PHE A 97 -2.29 -3.09 -2.55
N PRO A 98 -2.50 -3.54 -3.80
CA PRO A 98 -2.57 -2.65 -4.94
C PRO A 98 -3.98 -2.06 -5.11
N ILE A 99 -4.03 -0.74 -5.30
CA ILE A 99 -5.22 0.05 -5.64
C ILE A 99 -5.07 0.52 -7.07
N ILE A 100 -5.91 0.06 -7.98
CA ILE A 100 -5.96 0.55 -9.36
C ILE A 100 -6.68 1.89 -9.34
N ALA A 101 -5.94 2.99 -9.37
CA ALA A 101 -6.50 4.34 -9.32
C ALA A 101 -7.08 4.76 -10.68
N GLU A 102 -6.36 4.45 -11.76
CA GLU A 102 -6.67 4.91 -13.12
C GLU A 102 -6.52 3.78 -14.14
N GLU A 103 -7.13 3.95 -15.32
CA GLU A 103 -6.89 3.05 -16.44
C GLU A 103 -5.41 3.08 -16.86
N CYS A 104 -4.77 1.92 -16.80
CA CYS A 104 -3.37 1.75 -17.19
C CYS A 104 -3.09 0.27 -17.53
N ILE A 105 -1.87 0.01 -18.01
CA ILE A 105 -1.43 -1.33 -18.45
C ILE A 105 -1.04 -2.28 -17.30
N TRP A 106 -1.59 -2.07 -16.09
CA TRP A 106 -1.23 -2.83 -14.87
C TRP A 106 -1.39 -4.34 -15.01
N LYS A 107 -2.32 -4.83 -15.84
CA LYS A 107 -2.50 -6.27 -16.10
C LYS A 107 -1.29 -6.92 -16.78
N ARG A 108 -0.40 -6.12 -17.38
CA ARG A 108 0.85 -6.57 -17.99
C ARG A 108 2.07 -6.39 -17.07
N THR A 109 1.86 -5.98 -15.83
CA THR A 109 2.92 -5.81 -14.82
C THR A 109 2.73 -6.86 -13.71
N TYR A 110 3.56 -6.80 -12.66
CA TYR A 110 3.43 -7.66 -11.48
C TYR A 110 2.00 -7.69 -10.91
N PHE A 111 1.30 -6.55 -10.93
CA PHE A 111 -0.06 -6.43 -10.41
C PHE A 111 -1.08 -7.34 -11.14
N GLY A 112 -0.84 -7.68 -12.41
CA GLY A 112 -1.67 -8.64 -13.15
C GLY A 112 -1.68 -10.06 -12.57
N ASN A 113 -0.71 -10.40 -11.72
CA ASN A 113 -0.55 -11.72 -11.12
C ASN A 113 -1.19 -11.83 -9.72
N ILE A 114 -1.72 -10.73 -9.17
CA ILE A 114 -2.32 -10.69 -7.83
C ILE A 114 -3.69 -10.04 -7.86
N LYS A 115 -4.47 -10.21 -6.78
CA LYS A 115 -5.76 -9.53 -6.64
C LYS A 115 -5.52 -8.04 -6.32
N CYS A 116 -6.25 -7.17 -7.02
CA CYS A 116 -6.20 -5.73 -6.80
C CYS A 116 -7.54 -5.19 -6.31
N ALA A 117 -7.45 -4.10 -5.55
CA ALA A 117 -8.56 -3.23 -5.19
C ALA A 117 -8.68 -2.09 -6.23
N PRO A 118 -9.85 -1.47 -6.41
CA PRO A 118 -11.19 -2.00 -6.12
C PRO A 118 -11.40 -3.39 -6.72
N LYS A 119 -12.52 -4.05 -6.38
CA LYS A 119 -12.82 -5.43 -6.77
C LYS A 119 -12.48 -5.69 -8.25
N ASP A 120 -11.71 -6.75 -8.50
CA ASP A 120 -11.23 -7.18 -9.82
C ASP A 120 -10.34 -6.15 -10.56
N GLY A 121 -9.78 -5.18 -9.82
CA GLY A 121 -8.91 -4.13 -10.36
C GLY A 121 -9.64 -3.15 -11.28
N VAL A 122 -10.96 -2.94 -11.08
CA VAL A 122 -11.70 -1.88 -11.77
C VAL A 122 -11.14 -0.54 -11.28
N PRO A 123 -10.63 0.33 -12.18
CA PRO A 123 -10.02 1.59 -11.75
C PRO A 123 -10.97 2.48 -10.96
N VAL A 124 -10.47 3.13 -9.90
CA VAL A 124 -11.22 4.12 -9.12
C VAL A 124 -11.83 5.21 -10.03
N SER A 125 -11.10 5.62 -11.06
CA SER A 125 -11.54 6.61 -12.05
C SER A 125 -12.81 6.22 -12.84
N LYS A 126 -13.26 4.96 -12.78
CA LYS A 126 -14.50 4.50 -13.43
C LYS A 126 -15.75 4.55 -12.55
N TYR A 127 -15.59 4.83 -11.25
CA TYR A 127 -16.71 4.91 -10.33
C TYR A 127 -17.29 6.33 -10.32
N GLU A 128 -18.61 6.43 -10.29
CA GLU A 128 -19.30 7.74 -10.20
C GLU A 128 -18.99 8.45 -8.88
N ASN A 129 -18.88 7.68 -7.79
CA ASN A 129 -18.57 8.22 -6.47
C ASN A 129 -17.21 7.69 -6.00
N ILE A 130 -16.20 8.55 -6.12
CA ILE A 130 -14.82 8.25 -5.74
C ILE A 130 -14.69 8.07 -4.22
N GLU A 131 -15.40 8.89 -3.43
CA GLU A 131 -15.34 8.84 -1.96
C GLU A 131 -15.86 7.51 -1.41
N SER A 132 -17.05 7.07 -1.85
CA SER A 132 -17.59 5.76 -1.43
C SER A 132 -16.74 4.58 -1.92
N THR A 133 -16.04 4.75 -3.04
CA THR A 133 -15.08 3.78 -3.55
C THR A 133 -13.89 3.67 -2.60
N TYR A 134 -13.33 4.79 -2.13
CA TYR A 134 -12.24 4.77 -1.15
C TYR A 134 -12.64 4.21 0.21
N LEU A 135 -13.86 4.49 0.68
CA LEU A 135 -14.40 3.82 1.86
C LEU A 135 -14.36 2.30 1.69
N THR A 136 -14.85 1.79 0.56
CA THR A 136 -14.86 0.35 0.25
C THR A 136 -13.44 -0.22 0.19
N ILE A 137 -12.49 0.50 -0.40
CA ILE A 137 -11.08 0.10 -0.45
C ILE A 137 -10.48 0.01 0.95
N VAL A 138 -10.77 0.97 1.82
CA VAL A 138 -10.27 1.00 3.20
C VAL A 138 -10.86 -0.15 4.01
N ASP A 139 -12.13 -0.48 3.82
CA ASP A 139 -12.73 -1.67 4.44
C ASP A 139 -12.02 -2.96 3.98
N GLN A 140 -11.72 -3.08 2.68
CA GLN A 140 -10.95 -4.23 2.14
C GLN A 140 -9.54 -4.30 2.75
N LEU A 141 -8.87 -3.17 2.89
CA LEU A 141 -7.56 -3.06 3.50
C LEU A 141 -7.59 -3.50 4.97
N MET A 142 -8.55 -3.00 5.74
CA MET A 142 -8.70 -3.34 7.16
C MET A 142 -8.99 -4.82 7.37
N ASN A 143 -9.89 -5.40 6.57
CA ASN A 143 -10.16 -6.84 6.59
C ASN A 143 -8.88 -7.66 6.31
N GLN A 144 -8.01 -7.20 5.41
CA GLN A 144 -6.74 -7.87 5.15
C GLN A 144 -5.76 -7.73 6.32
N ILE A 145 -5.69 -6.56 6.96
CA ILE A 145 -4.86 -6.32 8.15
C ILE A 145 -5.28 -7.22 9.30
N GLU A 146 -6.57 -7.34 9.57
CA GLU A 146 -7.12 -8.19 10.63
C GLU A 146 -6.75 -9.66 10.41
N ARG A 147 -6.97 -10.18 9.19
CA ARG A 147 -6.58 -11.55 8.83
C ARG A 147 -5.07 -11.79 9.01
N ASN A 148 -4.24 -10.82 8.65
CA ASN A 148 -2.79 -10.94 8.83
C ASN A 148 -2.42 -11.04 10.32
N ARG A 149 -3.03 -10.21 11.17
CA ARG A 149 -2.83 -10.23 12.63
C ARG A 149 -3.23 -11.57 13.24
N GLU A 150 -4.34 -12.15 12.78
CA GLU A 150 -4.80 -13.49 13.23
C GLU A 150 -3.77 -14.57 12.87
N VAL A 151 -3.31 -14.61 11.63
CA VAL A 151 -2.30 -15.58 11.15
C VAL A 151 -0.99 -15.45 11.94
N GLU A 152 -0.54 -14.23 12.23
CA GLU A 152 0.67 -13.98 13.02
C GLU A 152 0.50 -14.42 14.48
N ALA A 153 -0.66 -14.17 15.08
CA ALA A 153 -0.97 -14.62 16.43
C ALA A 153 -1.00 -16.16 16.53
N GLU A 154 -1.52 -16.85 15.51
CA GLU A 154 -1.51 -18.31 15.45
C GLU A 154 -0.09 -18.88 15.31
N LYS A 155 0.75 -18.29 14.46
CA LYS A 155 2.17 -18.69 14.33
C LYS A 155 2.91 -18.55 15.66
N LYS A 156 2.72 -17.44 16.38
CA LYS A 156 3.34 -17.20 17.71
C LYS A 156 2.87 -18.18 18.78
N LYS A 157 1.66 -18.74 18.68
CA LYS A 157 1.16 -19.78 19.61
C LYS A 157 1.77 -21.16 19.35
N ARG A 158 2.27 -21.41 18.14
CA ARG A 158 2.82 -22.70 17.70
C ARG A 158 4.35 -22.77 17.77
N ALA A 159 5.02 -21.64 17.98
CA ALA A 159 6.46 -21.53 18.18
C ALA A 159 6.79 -21.60 19.68
#